data_AF-A0A9P9G3D1-F1
#
_entry.id   AF-A0A9P9G3D1-F1
#
_cell.length_a   1.000
_cell.length_b   1.000
_cell.length_c   1.000
_cell.angle_alpha   90.00
_cell.angle_beta   90.00
_cell.angle_gamma   90.00
#
_symmetry.space_group_name_H-M   'P 1'
#
loop_
_entity.id
_entity.type
_entity.pdbx_description
1 polymer ?
#
loop_
_entity_poly.entity_id
_entity_poly.type
_entity_poly.pdbx_seq_one_letter_code
_entity_poly.pdbx_strand_id
1 'polypeptide(L)'
;MTLLSNINPPLTPGSLSQQMSVLDLFLPGFTNITTAAGQVLSGNLTGYTQLMCLFALAAFLKPYVSQLKDWFLQHCTSTIYIKSSDETYHMVQTWISSQGLDDTARSIVAKVKTKQNPTQGHDPHAKKALRYAPWEGSFVFWYKHNLLYYQTTQVDVGFHKEEQISITCAGRSGILRDLLEDCRRGYLNESKNKTTIHGHRDEYWRKEKAVAARPLSTVILDEKQKEDLIKDIQNFLDPETRHWYSQHSIPYKRGYLLHGPPGTGKSSFSLSIAGESDMDIYVVSIPGANDQMLKGLFAGLPDRCVVLLEDIDAAGAACSRDSHSEDSDSDTDTRPQRRGVTLSGLLNVLDGVASQEDRILIMTTNHPEKLDRALTRPGRIDKEVEFQLASRGIIKDIFCFMFGQLEKKIVQVSQQKVCNGEIESQADEFAAKIPESKFSPAEIMSYLLLYRSCPAAAIEKCGQWVDGLLKEKQAKEDALKRGMRNPS
;
A
#
# COMPACT_ATOMS: atom_id res chain seq x y z
N MET A 1 -41.00 86.49 75.54
CA MET A 1 -39.98 87.31 74.85
C MET A 1 -39.26 86.43 73.86
N THR A 2 -39.13 86.95 72.64
CA THR A 2 -38.73 86.31 71.39
C THR A 2 -37.22 86.05 71.27
N LEU A 3 -36.86 85.20 70.30
CA LEU A 3 -35.55 84.95 69.62
C LEU A 3 -34.74 83.76 70.15
N LEU A 4 -34.67 82.58 69.51
CA LEU A 4 -34.22 82.12 68.17
C LEU A 4 -32.72 81.74 68.07
N SER A 5 -32.51 80.53 67.51
CA SER A 5 -31.31 79.99 66.83
C SER A 5 -30.18 79.44 67.73
N ASN A 6 -29.46 78.34 67.45
CA ASN A 6 -29.44 77.40 66.34
C ASN A 6 -28.50 76.21 66.69
N ILE A 7 -28.77 75.03 66.10
CA ILE A 7 -27.84 73.95 65.68
C ILE A 7 -27.23 73.00 66.74
N ASN A 8 -27.80 71.79 66.78
CA ASN A 8 -27.10 70.51 67.04
C ASN A 8 -26.90 69.79 65.69
N PRO A 9 -25.76 69.15 65.40
CA PRO A 9 -25.70 68.01 64.49
C PRO A 9 -25.63 66.66 65.27
N PRO A 10 -26.27 65.59 64.78
CA PRO A 10 -26.24 64.28 65.42
C PRO A 10 -25.13 63.36 64.88
N LEU A 11 -24.72 62.46 65.78
CA LEU A 11 -24.08 61.14 65.66
C LEU A 11 -23.96 60.54 64.24
N THR A 12 -22.73 60.16 63.88
CA THR A 12 -22.43 59.17 62.83
C THR A 12 -22.75 57.75 63.32
N PRO A 13 -23.36 56.88 62.48
CA PRO A 13 -23.22 55.44 62.60
C PRO A 13 -22.24 54.91 61.55
N GLY A 14 -21.31 54.08 62.02
CA GLY A 14 -20.32 53.41 61.23
C GLY A 14 -20.86 52.21 60.43
N SER A 15 -19.99 51.80 59.51
CA SER A 15 -19.81 50.49 58.87
C SER A 15 -20.70 49.33 59.33
N LEU A 16 -21.24 48.56 58.36
CA LEU A 16 -21.09 47.10 58.29
C LEU A 16 -21.70 46.48 57.02
N SER A 17 -21.02 45.42 56.54
CA SER A 17 -21.43 44.38 55.57
C SER A 17 -21.19 44.59 54.07
N GLN A 18 -19.93 44.44 53.64
CA GLN A 18 -19.62 43.85 52.34
C GLN A 18 -19.83 42.33 52.47
N GLN A 19 -20.98 41.80 52.04
CA GLN A 19 -21.13 40.36 51.81
C GLN A 19 -20.26 39.98 50.61
N MET A 20 -19.17 39.26 50.82
CA MET A 20 -18.42 38.64 49.72
C MET A 20 -19.31 37.58 49.06
N SER A 21 -19.51 37.71 47.75
CA SER A 21 -20.24 36.74 46.97
C SER A 21 -19.41 35.46 46.84
N VAL A 22 -20.04 34.29 46.90
CA VAL A 22 -19.38 32.98 46.66
C VAL A 22 -18.68 32.95 45.29
N LEU A 23 -19.14 33.78 44.34
CA LEU A 23 -18.51 33.95 43.04
C LEU A 23 -17.13 34.65 43.07
N ASP A 24 -16.81 35.44 44.10
CA ASP A 24 -15.46 36.02 44.26
C ASP A 24 -14.40 34.97 44.60
N LEU A 25 -14.83 33.78 45.07
CA LEU A 25 -13.94 32.65 45.32
C LEU A 25 -13.43 32.00 44.02
N PHE A 26 -14.25 32.09 42.96
CA PHE A 26 -13.94 31.53 41.64
C PHE A 26 -13.40 32.59 40.66
N LEU A 27 -13.77 33.86 40.85
CA LEU A 27 -13.37 34.99 40.02
C LEU A 27 -13.04 36.19 40.93
N PRO A 28 -11.78 36.37 41.36
CA PRO A 28 -11.42 37.46 42.26
C PRO A 28 -11.71 38.82 41.64
N GLY A 29 -12.55 39.64 42.30
CA GLY A 29 -12.97 40.97 41.85
C GLY A 29 -14.35 41.03 41.20
N PHE A 30 -15.09 39.93 41.18
CA PHE A 30 -16.43 39.84 40.61
C PHE A 30 -17.43 40.79 41.28
N THR A 31 -17.41 40.94 42.61
CA THR A 31 -18.29 41.89 43.31
C THR A 31 -18.08 43.33 42.85
N ASN A 32 -16.82 43.77 42.76
CA ASN A 32 -16.47 45.12 42.31
C ASN A 32 -16.94 45.38 40.87
N ILE A 33 -16.84 44.36 40.00
CA ILE A 33 -17.32 44.41 38.61
C ILE A 33 -18.86 44.49 38.57
N THR A 34 -19.58 43.70 39.38
CA THR A 34 -21.05 43.77 39.42
C THR A 34 -21.57 45.11 39.97
N THR A 35 -20.89 45.71 40.96
CA THR A 35 -21.25 47.06 41.43
C THR A 35 -20.95 48.14 40.39
N ALA A 36 -19.83 48.04 39.67
CA ALA A 36 -19.51 48.96 38.59
C ALA A 36 -20.48 48.80 37.40
N ALA A 37 -20.84 47.57 37.04
CA ALA A 37 -21.82 47.28 35.99
C ALA A 37 -23.23 47.75 36.39
N GLY A 38 -23.63 47.60 37.65
CA GLY A 38 -24.90 48.12 38.18
C GLY A 38 -25.00 49.65 38.13
N GLN A 39 -23.89 50.35 38.40
CA GLN A 39 -23.83 51.82 38.26
C GLN A 39 -23.87 52.26 36.79
N VAL A 40 -23.25 51.51 35.87
CA VAL A 40 -23.31 51.75 34.41
C VAL A 40 -24.72 51.54 33.86
N LEU A 41 -25.44 50.49 34.30
CA LEU A 41 -26.84 50.25 33.90
C LEU A 41 -27.84 51.25 34.52
N SER A 42 -27.48 51.92 35.61
CA SER A 42 -28.35 52.90 36.30
C SER A 42 -28.47 54.27 35.61
N GLY A 43 -27.89 54.43 34.41
CA GLY A 43 -28.23 55.53 33.49
C GLY A 43 -27.63 56.91 33.78
N ASN A 44 -26.73 57.05 34.76
CA ASN A 44 -26.15 58.35 35.14
C ASN A 44 -24.78 58.70 34.52
N LEU A 45 -24.40 58.02 33.44
CA LEU A 45 -23.13 58.23 32.75
C LEU A 45 -23.40 58.56 31.27
N THR A 46 -22.77 59.62 30.72
CA THR A 46 -22.86 59.97 29.30
C THR A 46 -22.52 58.75 28.44
N GLY A 47 -23.30 58.47 27.39
CA GLY A 47 -23.26 57.19 26.66
C GLY A 47 -21.86 56.70 26.24
N TYR A 48 -20.90 57.61 26.02
CA TYR A 48 -19.49 57.29 25.76
C TYR A 48 -18.78 56.56 26.91
N THR A 49 -19.04 56.96 28.16
CA THR A 49 -18.43 56.36 29.36
C THR A 49 -18.99 54.96 29.65
N GLN A 50 -20.27 54.73 29.37
CA GLN A 50 -20.89 53.40 29.44
C GLN A 50 -20.29 52.46 28.39
N LEU A 51 -20.09 52.95 27.16
CA LEU A 51 -19.45 52.19 26.08
C LEU A 51 -18.00 51.82 26.44
N MET A 52 -17.24 52.76 27.01
CA MET A 52 -15.86 52.51 27.46
C MET A 52 -15.78 51.46 28.57
N CYS A 53 -16.71 51.48 29.53
CA CYS A 53 -16.78 50.46 30.58
C CYS A 53 -17.13 49.08 30.01
N LEU A 54 -18.05 49.00 29.04
CA LEU A 54 -18.38 47.74 28.36
C LEU A 54 -17.19 47.18 27.57
N PHE A 55 -16.44 48.02 26.86
CA PHE A 55 -15.22 47.59 26.15
C PHE A 55 -14.11 47.17 27.12
N ALA A 56 -13.92 47.90 28.23
CA ALA A 56 -12.96 47.53 29.27
C ALA A 56 -13.33 46.18 29.92
N LEU A 57 -14.62 45.95 30.19
CA LEU A 57 -15.11 44.68 30.72
C LEU A 57 -14.94 43.54 29.72
N ALA A 58 -15.25 43.75 28.44
CA ALA A 58 -15.05 42.75 27.39
C ALA A 58 -13.55 42.41 27.21
N ALA A 59 -12.68 43.41 27.26
CA ALA A 59 -11.23 43.22 27.21
C ALA A 59 -10.71 42.44 28.43
N PHE A 60 -11.26 42.72 29.62
CA PHE A 60 -10.93 42.01 30.86
C PHE A 60 -11.42 40.55 30.86
N LEU A 61 -12.63 40.29 30.33
CA LEU A 61 -13.22 38.95 30.28
C LEU A 61 -12.62 38.06 29.19
N LYS A 62 -12.08 38.63 28.11
CA LYS A 62 -11.47 37.90 26.99
C LYS A 62 -10.45 36.82 27.41
N PRO A 63 -9.45 37.07 28.27
CA PRO A 63 -8.51 36.04 28.70
C PRO A 63 -9.17 34.94 29.53
N TYR A 64 -10.14 35.25 30.38
CA TYR A 64 -10.84 34.24 31.19
C TYR A 64 -11.73 33.33 30.35
N VAL A 65 -12.42 33.87 29.34
CA VAL A 65 -13.19 33.07 28.39
C VAL A 65 -12.27 32.14 27.59
N SER A 66 -11.09 32.62 27.19
CA SER A 66 -10.08 31.77 26.54
C SER A 66 -9.61 30.66 27.46
N GLN A 67 -9.23 31.00 28.70
CA GLN A 67 -8.77 30.01 29.69
C GLN A 67 -9.84 28.98 30.03
N LEU A 68 -11.10 29.40 30.15
CA LEU A 68 -12.22 28.50 30.44
C LEU A 68 -12.51 27.58 29.25
N LYS A 69 -12.39 28.08 28.02
CA LYS A 69 -12.47 27.27 26.80
C LYS A 69 -11.33 26.26 26.75
N ASP A 70 -10.09 26.69 27.00
CA ASP A 70 -8.92 25.82 26.98
C ASP A 70 -9.00 24.76 28.08
N TRP A 71 -9.45 25.13 29.27
CA TRP A 71 -9.70 24.23 30.39
C TRP A 71 -10.77 23.19 30.03
N PHE A 72 -11.88 23.61 29.43
CA PHE A 72 -12.96 22.72 28.99
C PHE A 72 -12.48 21.75 27.90
N LEU A 73 -11.74 22.26 26.91
CA LEU A 73 -11.16 21.42 25.86
C LEU A 73 -10.17 20.40 26.46
N GLN A 74 -9.35 20.78 27.44
CA GLN A 74 -8.39 19.87 28.05
C GLN A 74 -9.02 18.79 28.94
N HIS A 75 -10.07 19.12 29.69
CA HIS A 75 -10.62 18.21 30.72
C HIS A 75 -11.90 17.48 30.28
N CYS A 76 -12.68 18.07 29.38
CA CYS A 76 -13.98 17.52 28.97
C CYS A 76 -13.96 16.95 27.55
N THR A 77 -12.82 16.98 26.85
CA THR A 77 -12.70 16.42 25.51
C THR A 77 -11.54 15.43 25.41
N SER A 78 -11.71 14.45 24.53
CA SER A 78 -10.65 13.54 24.13
C SER A 78 -10.23 13.91 22.71
N THR A 79 -8.93 14.00 22.45
CA THR A 79 -8.39 14.28 21.12
C THR A 79 -7.46 13.15 20.69
N ILE A 80 -7.59 12.70 19.45
CA ILE A 80 -6.64 11.79 18.81
C ILE A 80 -5.81 12.56 17.78
N TYR A 81 -4.51 12.31 17.79
CA TYR A 81 -3.54 12.95 16.93
C TYR A 81 -2.97 11.93 15.95
N ILE A 82 -3.00 12.27 14.68
CA ILE A 82 -2.63 11.38 13.58
C ILE A 82 -1.57 12.11 12.74
N LYS A 83 -0.38 11.52 12.65
CA LYS A 83 0.77 12.10 11.95
C LYS A 83 0.71 11.75 10.45
N SER A 84 1.15 12.65 9.57
CA SER A 84 1.20 12.39 8.12
C SER A 84 2.13 11.25 7.71
N SER A 85 3.11 10.90 8.54
CA SER A 85 4.04 9.78 8.31
C SER A 85 3.42 8.41 8.49
N ASP A 86 2.27 8.32 9.16
CA ASP A 86 1.58 7.06 9.44
C ASP A 86 0.51 6.76 8.38
N GLU A 87 0.31 5.47 8.07
CA GLU A 87 -0.73 5.01 7.16
C GLU A 87 -2.13 5.38 7.67
N THR A 88 -2.29 5.50 8.99
CA THR A 88 -3.54 5.96 9.63
C THR A 88 -4.03 7.32 9.11
N TYR A 89 -3.12 8.22 8.71
CA TYR A 89 -3.48 9.49 8.07
C TYR A 89 -4.17 9.25 6.72
N HIS A 90 -3.65 8.33 5.90
CA HIS A 90 -4.26 7.96 4.63
C HIS A 90 -5.61 7.24 4.80
N MET A 91 -5.77 6.43 5.85
CA MET A 91 -7.03 5.77 6.19
C MET A 91 -8.12 6.81 6.47
N VAL A 92 -7.83 7.79 7.34
CA VAL A 92 -8.78 8.84 7.72
C VAL A 92 -9.11 9.74 6.53
N GLN A 93 -8.12 10.17 5.75
CA GLN A 93 -8.38 10.98 4.56
C GLN A 93 -9.28 10.26 3.54
N THR A 94 -9.03 8.97 3.33
CA THR A 94 -9.83 8.15 2.42
C THR A 94 -11.26 8.03 2.92
N TRP A 95 -11.45 7.81 4.22
CA TRP A 95 -12.77 7.72 4.81
C TRP A 95 -13.53 9.05 4.73
N ILE A 96 -12.91 10.17 5.09
CA ILE A 96 -13.53 11.51 5.01
C ILE A 96 -13.99 11.83 3.58
N SER A 97 -13.13 11.58 2.59
CA SER A 97 -13.49 11.77 1.18
C SER A 97 -14.61 10.81 0.72
N SER A 98 -14.65 9.58 1.25
CA SER A 98 -15.74 8.63 0.94
C SER A 98 -17.10 9.05 1.52
N GLN A 99 -17.10 9.80 2.62
CA GLN A 99 -18.31 10.31 3.27
C GLN A 99 -18.78 11.66 2.70
N GLY A 100 -18.04 12.26 1.76
CA GLY A 100 -18.37 13.58 1.20
C GLY A 100 -18.17 14.73 2.20
N LEU A 101 -17.38 14.52 3.26
CA LEU A 101 -17.12 15.53 4.29
C LEU A 101 -16.07 16.57 3.85
N ASP A 102 -15.42 16.34 2.71
CA ASP A 102 -14.51 17.27 2.05
C ASP A 102 -15.18 18.59 1.64
N ASP A 103 -16.45 18.57 1.23
CA ASP A 103 -17.22 19.78 0.89
C ASP A 103 -17.51 20.68 2.11
N THR A 104 -17.41 20.12 3.33
CA THR A 104 -17.61 20.90 4.56
C THR A 104 -16.36 21.71 4.93
N ALA A 105 -15.19 21.31 4.42
CA ALA A 105 -13.96 22.04 4.63
C ALA A 105 -13.89 23.28 3.73
N ARG A 106 -13.45 24.41 4.30
CA ARG A 106 -13.28 25.66 3.53
C ARG A 106 -12.10 25.62 2.55
N SER A 107 -11.18 24.69 2.78
CA SER A 107 -9.95 24.53 2.01
C SER A 107 -9.74 23.04 1.75
N ILE A 108 -9.49 22.71 0.48
CA ILE A 108 -9.36 21.33 0.00
C ILE A 108 -8.07 21.18 -0.82
N VAL A 109 -7.39 20.05 -0.67
CA VAL A 109 -6.27 19.62 -1.52
C VAL A 109 -6.76 18.58 -2.51
N ALA A 110 -6.43 18.77 -3.78
CA ALA A 110 -6.69 17.78 -4.82
C ALA A 110 -5.50 16.83 -4.92
N LYS A 111 -5.75 15.54 -4.70
CA LYS A 111 -4.81 14.45 -4.93
C LYS A 111 -5.26 13.65 -6.15
N VAL A 112 -4.38 13.50 -7.13
CA VAL A 112 -4.65 12.61 -8.26
C VAL A 112 -4.71 11.17 -7.73
N LYS A 113 -5.79 10.43 -8.00
CA LYS A 113 -5.78 8.97 -7.79
C LYS A 113 -4.70 8.41 -8.70
N THR A 114 -3.56 8.03 -8.12
CA THR A 114 -2.51 7.26 -8.80
C THR A 114 -3.03 5.89 -9.24
N LYS A 115 -4.18 5.45 -8.68
CA LYS A 115 -4.84 4.17 -8.95
C LYS A 115 -5.92 4.32 -10.03
N GLN A 116 -5.63 3.88 -11.25
CA GLN A 116 -6.69 3.50 -12.20
C GLN A 116 -7.14 2.07 -11.88
N ASN A 117 -8.45 1.82 -11.83
CA ASN A 117 -8.95 0.45 -11.93
C ASN A 117 -8.63 -0.04 -13.35
N PRO A 118 -7.92 -1.17 -13.54
CA PRO A 118 -7.56 -1.67 -14.86
C PRO A 118 -8.77 -2.06 -15.73
N THR A 119 -9.98 -2.08 -15.17
CA THR A 119 -11.23 -2.47 -15.83
C THR A 119 -11.97 -1.34 -16.53
N GLN A 120 -11.58 -0.08 -16.34
CA GLN A 120 -12.08 1.01 -17.18
C GLN A 120 -11.18 1.09 -18.41
N GLY A 121 -11.77 0.87 -19.58
CA GLY A 121 -11.10 0.91 -20.87
C GLY A 121 -10.16 2.10 -20.96
N HIS A 122 -8.98 1.87 -21.53
CA HIS A 122 -7.94 2.87 -21.70
C HIS A 122 -8.41 3.89 -22.75
N ASP A 123 -9.32 4.77 -22.39
CA ASP A 123 -9.60 5.97 -23.15
C ASP A 123 -8.40 6.90 -22.94
N PRO A 124 -7.62 7.23 -23.99
CA PRO A 124 -6.48 8.14 -23.86
C PRO A 124 -6.88 9.53 -23.36
N HIS A 125 -8.18 9.85 -23.36
CA HIS A 125 -8.75 11.09 -22.84
C HIS A 125 -9.41 10.97 -21.46
N ALA A 126 -9.46 9.77 -20.85
CA ALA A 126 -10.00 9.60 -19.51
C ALA A 126 -9.12 10.30 -18.47
N LYS A 127 -9.63 11.42 -17.95
CA LYS A 127 -8.99 12.19 -16.87
C LYS A 127 -8.78 11.29 -15.65
N LYS A 128 -7.56 11.31 -15.08
CA LYS A 128 -7.28 10.61 -13.81
C LYS A 128 -8.25 11.14 -12.75
N ALA A 129 -8.98 10.24 -12.11
CA ALA A 129 -9.93 10.62 -11.07
C ALA A 129 -9.21 11.39 -9.95
N LEU A 130 -9.77 12.52 -9.56
CA LEU A 130 -9.26 13.31 -8.44
C LEU A 130 -9.90 12.80 -7.14
N ARG A 131 -9.14 12.87 -6.05
CA ARG A 131 -9.65 12.85 -4.68
C ARG A 131 -9.43 14.21 -4.08
N TYR A 132 -10.39 14.66 -3.28
CA TYR A 132 -10.25 15.86 -2.50
C TYR A 132 -10.10 15.44 -1.04
N ALA A 133 -9.25 16.17 -0.32
CA ALA A 133 -9.10 16.02 1.12
C ALA A 133 -9.07 17.42 1.75
N PRO A 134 -9.52 17.58 3.00
CA PRO A 134 -9.40 18.85 3.70
C PRO A 134 -7.93 19.29 3.81
N TRP A 135 -7.64 20.54 3.46
CA TRP A 135 -6.33 21.19 3.60
C TRP A 135 -6.42 22.33 4.61
N GLU A 136 -5.52 22.41 5.58
CA GLU A 136 -5.42 23.52 6.56
C GLU A 136 -6.78 24.10 6.99
N GLY A 137 -7.59 23.27 7.63
CA GLY A 137 -8.96 23.63 7.96
C GLY A 137 -9.48 22.86 9.16
N SER A 138 -10.60 23.35 9.67
CA SER A 138 -11.36 22.67 10.71
C SER A 138 -12.84 22.66 10.35
N PHE A 139 -13.51 21.56 10.73
CA PHE A 139 -14.94 21.42 10.58
C PHE A 139 -15.50 20.46 11.63
N VAL A 140 -16.81 20.48 11.78
CA VAL A 140 -17.53 19.64 12.72
C VAL A 140 -18.42 18.68 11.93
N PHE A 141 -18.48 17.42 12.35
CA PHE A 141 -19.34 16.41 11.74
C PHE A 141 -19.95 15.48 12.79
N TRP A 142 -21.05 14.83 12.43
CA TRP A 142 -21.74 13.86 13.30
C TRP A 142 -21.26 12.44 13.00
N TYR A 143 -20.97 11.67 14.05
CA TYR A 143 -20.60 10.26 13.93
C TYR A 143 -21.21 9.46 15.09
N LYS A 144 -22.06 8.46 14.77
CA LYS A 144 -22.82 7.63 15.74
C LYS A 144 -23.42 8.47 16.89
N HIS A 145 -24.15 9.54 16.54
CA HIS A 145 -24.79 10.49 17.46
C HIS A 145 -23.85 11.37 18.32
N ASN A 146 -22.54 11.36 18.06
CA ASN A 146 -21.56 12.22 18.71
C ASN A 146 -21.06 13.30 17.76
N LEU A 147 -20.84 14.50 18.29
CA LEU A 147 -20.30 15.63 17.53
C LEU A 147 -18.78 15.59 17.59
N LEU A 148 -18.13 15.45 16.43
CA LEU A 148 -16.69 15.39 16.30
C LEU A 148 -16.16 16.66 15.63
N TYR A 149 -15.07 17.18 16.16
CA TYR A 149 -14.35 18.31 15.59
C TYR A 149 -13.06 17.81 14.94
N TYR A 150 -12.97 17.97 13.62
CA TYR A 150 -11.80 17.66 12.81
C TYR A 150 -10.99 18.92 12.58
N GLN A 151 -9.67 18.83 12.71
CA GLN A 151 -8.75 19.91 12.38
C GLN A 151 -7.44 19.37 11.80
N THR A 152 -7.02 19.91 10.66
CA THR A 152 -5.67 19.70 10.09
C THR A 152 -4.77 20.88 10.48
N THR A 153 -3.61 20.62 11.06
CA THR A 153 -2.58 21.63 11.38
C THR A 153 -1.24 21.23 10.81
N GLN A 154 -0.42 22.20 10.39
CA GLN A 154 0.99 21.94 10.10
C GLN A 154 1.81 22.07 11.38
N VAL A 155 2.68 21.09 11.63
CA VAL A 155 3.60 21.05 12.77
C VAL A 155 5.02 21.03 12.23
N ASP A 156 5.88 21.86 12.81
CA ASP A 156 7.28 21.92 12.45
C ASP A 156 8.03 20.69 13.03
N VAL A 157 8.57 19.84 12.15
CA VAL A 157 9.35 18.65 12.50
C VAL A 157 10.76 18.83 11.93
N GLY A 158 11.62 19.50 12.72
CA GLY A 158 12.99 19.82 12.31
C GLY A 158 13.03 20.85 11.18
N PHE A 159 13.55 20.45 10.01
CA PHE A 159 13.64 21.31 8.82
C PHE A 159 12.44 21.20 7.88
N HIS A 160 11.45 20.36 8.20
CA HIS A 160 10.27 20.13 7.37
C HIS A 160 8.99 20.39 8.15
N LYS A 161 7.95 20.81 7.45
CA LYS A 161 6.59 20.93 7.99
C LYS A 161 5.83 19.65 7.70
N GLU A 162 5.32 19.00 8.73
CA GLU A 162 4.45 17.83 8.59
C GLU A 162 3.01 18.21 8.88
N GLU A 163 2.08 17.57 8.19
CA GLU A 163 0.66 17.73 8.48
C GLU A 163 0.25 16.77 9.60
N GLN A 164 -0.57 17.28 10.52
CA GLN A 164 -1.13 16.52 11.61
C GLN A 164 -2.65 16.70 11.60
N ILE A 165 -3.36 15.57 11.62
CA ILE A 165 -4.81 15.56 11.80
C ILE A 165 -5.09 15.41 13.30
N SER A 166 -6.02 16.23 13.79
CA SER A 166 -6.57 16.12 15.14
C SER A 166 -8.08 15.93 15.05
N ILE A 167 -8.59 14.92 15.73
CA ILE A 167 -10.04 14.68 15.85
C ILE A 167 -10.39 14.72 17.33
N THR A 168 -11.29 15.62 17.69
CA THR A 168 -11.69 15.90 19.07
C THR A 168 -13.14 15.52 19.27
N CYS A 169 -13.43 14.83 20.37
CA CYS A 169 -14.78 14.48 20.80
C CYS A 169 -15.02 14.98 22.23
N ALA A 170 -16.22 15.47 22.52
CA ALA A 170 -16.64 15.69 23.90
C ALA A 170 -16.80 14.34 24.63
N GLY A 171 -16.27 14.23 25.85
CA GLY A 171 -16.32 13.01 26.65
C GLY A 171 -15.15 12.04 26.44
N ARG A 172 -15.44 10.73 26.43
CA ARG A 172 -14.44 9.64 26.44
C ARG A 172 -13.96 9.27 25.03
N SER A 173 -12.73 8.75 24.95
CA SER A 173 -12.05 8.40 23.69
C SER A 173 -12.57 7.14 22.96
N GLY A 174 -13.56 6.42 23.51
CA GLY A 174 -14.08 5.18 22.91
C GLY A 174 -14.59 5.40 21.48
N ILE A 175 -15.35 6.47 21.26
CA ILE A 175 -15.90 6.80 19.94
C ILE A 175 -14.83 7.14 18.89
N LEU A 176 -13.69 7.70 19.32
CA LEU A 176 -12.56 7.98 18.42
C LEU A 176 -11.87 6.69 17.97
N ARG A 177 -11.80 5.69 18.85
CA ARG A 177 -11.27 4.36 18.50
C ARG A 177 -12.19 3.64 17.52
N ASP A 178 -13.50 3.70 17.75
CA ASP A 178 -14.50 3.14 16.83
C ASP A 178 -14.43 3.80 15.45
N LEU A 179 -14.25 5.13 15.41
CA LEU A 179 -14.05 5.87 14.16
C LEU A 179 -12.81 5.38 13.42
N LEU A 180 -11.67 5.26 14.10
CA LEU A 180 -10.45 4.76 13.48
C LEU A 180 -10.59 3.32 13.00
N GLU A 181 -11.34 2.48 13.72
CA GLU A 181 -11.59 1.11 13.31
C GLU A 181 -12.48 1.03 12.07
N ASP A 182 -13.48 1.91 11.95
CA ASP A 182 -14.31 2.04 10.74
C ASP A 182 -13.48 2.60 9.56
N CYS A 183 -12.61 3.60 9.81
CA CYS A 183 -11.65 4.10 8.81
C CYS A 183 -10.73 2.99 8.31
N ARG A 184 -10.17 2.20 9.24
CA ARG A 184 -9.33 1.04 8.95
C ARG A 184 -10.09 0.02 8.11
N ARG A 185 -11.32 -0.33 8.49
CA ARG A 185 -12.16 -1.28 7.76
C ARG A 185 -12.47 -0.79 6.34
N GLY A 186 -12.82 0.48 6.18
CA GLY A 186 -13.07 1.08 4.86
C GLY A 186 -11.84 1.06 3.97
N TYR A 187 -10.68 1.41 4.53
CA TYR A 187 -9.41 1.40 3.82
C TYR A 187 -8.95 -0.03 3.44
N LEU A 188 -9.07 -0.99 4.36
CA LEU A 188 -8.80 -2.40 4.11
C LEU A 188 -9.74 -2.97 3.05
N ASN A 189 -11.03 -2.61 3.05
CA ASN A 189 -11.95 -3.03 2.00
C ASN A 189 -11.61 -2.44 0.63
N GLU A 190 -11.08 -1.23 0.56
CA GLU A 190 -10.66 -0.63 -0.72
C GLU A 190 -9.32 -1.19 -1.24
N SER A 191 -8.45 -1.64 -0.33
CA SER A 191 -7.19 -2.33 -0.66
C SER A 191 -7.39 -3.82 -0.92
N LYS A 192 -8.46 -4.43 -0.39
CA LYS A 192 -8.81 -5.83 -0.62
C LYS A 192 -8.83 -6.17 -2.11
N ASN A 193 -8.24 -7.32 -2.45
CA ASN A 193 -8.06 -7.80 -3.82
C ASN A 193 -7.20 -6.86 -4.70
N LYS A 194 -6.26 -6.13 -4.11
CA LYS A 194 -5.25 -5.37 -4.87
C LYS A 194 -3.87 -5.69 -4.31
N THR A 195 -2.94 -5.95 -5.21
CA THR A 195 -1.54 -6.16 -4.89
C THR A 195 -0.77 -4.91 -5.29
N THR A 196 -0.03 -4.31 -4.36
CA THR A 196 0.90 -3.25 -4.70
C THR A 196 2.21 -3.86 -5.19
N ILE A 197 2.68 -3.39 -6.34
CA ILE A 197 3.99 -3.69 -6.88
C ILE A 197 4.93 -2.54 -6.51
N HIS A 198 5.96 -2.89 -5.74
CA HIS A 198 7.06 -2.02 -5.37
C HIS A 198 8.25 -2.33 -6.26
N GLY A 199 8.75 -1.32 -6.96
CA GLY A 199 10.05 -1.35 -7.61
C GLY A 199 11.06 -0.58 -6.77
N HIS A 200 12.30 -0.51 -7.26
CA HIS A 200 13.36 0.22 -6.57
C HIS A 200 13.92 1.35 -7.44
N ARG A 201 14.37 2.41 -6.79
CA ARG A 201 15.26 3.41 -7.38
C ARG A 201 16.41 3.60 -6.40
N ASP A 202 17.62 3.30 -6.85
CA ASP A 202 18.80 3.25 -5.99
C ASP A 202 18.51 2.34 -4.78
N GLU A 203 18.77 2.78 -3.55
CA GLU A 203 18.60 1.97 -2.33
C GLU A 203 17.18 2.02 -1.73
N TYR A 204 16.22 2.68 -2.38
CA TYR A 204 14.89 2.94 -1.81
C TYR A 204 13.76 2.26 -2.59
N TRP A 205 12.80 1.73 -1.84
CA TRP A 205 11.55 1.20 -2.37
C TRP A 205 10.61 2.31 -2.83
N ARG A 206 9.98 2.09 -3.98
CA ARG A 206 8.94 2.97 -4.50
C ARG A 206 7.76 2.16 -4.99
N LYS A 207 6.57 2.59 -4.60
CA LYS A 207 5.32 2.10 -5.17
C LYS A 207 5.25 2.47 -6.65
N GLU A 208 5.29 1.47 -7.52
CA GLU A 208 5.17 1.69 -8.97
C GLU A 208 3.72 1.59 -9.42
N LYS A 209 3.07 0.47 -9.10
CA LYS A 209 1.74 0.13 -9.60
C LYS A 209 0.94 -0.58 -8.53
N ALA A 210 -0.37 -0.42 -8.56
CA ALA A 210 -1.30 -1.24 -7.80
C ALA A 210 -2.19 -1.96 -8.81
N VAL A 211 -2.14 -3.28 -8.81
CA VAL A 211 -2.86 -4.13 -9.78
C VAL A 211 -3.93 -4.89 -9.00
N ALA A 212 -5.07 -5.18 -9.65
CA ALA A 212 -6.03 -6.11 -9.07
C ALA A 212 -5.34 -7.46 -8.82
N ALA A 213 -5.62 -8.07 -7.67
CA ALA A 213 -5.09 -9.38 -7.31
C ALA A 213 -5.41 -10.35 -8.44
N ARG A 214 -4.36 -10.97 -8.98
CA ARG A 214 -4.49 -11.92 -10.08
C ARG A 214 -4.88 -13.27 -9.49
N PRO A 215 -6.07 -13.82 -9.80
CA PRO A 215 -6.46 -15.11 -9.26
C PRO A 215 -5.49 -16.20 -9.70
N LEU A 216 -5.15 -17.13 -8.81
CA LEU A 216 -4.28 -18.26 -9.13
C LEU A 216 -4.83 -19.13 -10.27
N SER A 217 -6.15 -19.15 -10.50
CA SER A 217 -6.78 -19.83 -11.64
C SER A 217 -6.33 -19.32 -13.01
N THR A 218 -5.78 -18.10 -13.09
CA THR A 218 -5.27 -17.52 -14.34
C THR A 218 -3.85 -17.97 -14.71
N VAL A 219 -3.19 -18.69 -13.81
CA VAL A 219 -1.89 -19.32 -14.08
C VAL A 219 -2.12 -20.82 -14.21
N ILE A 220 -1.86 -21.31 -15.41
CA ILE A 220 -2.11 -22.69 -15.82
C ILE A 220 -0.80 -23.44 -15.66
N LEU A 221 -0.83 -24.42 -14.76
CA LEU A 221 0.27 -25.31 -14.39
C LEU A 221 -0.34 -26.69 -14.17
N ASP A 222 0.52 -27.71 -14.06
CA ASP A 222 0.08 -29.03 -13.62
C ASP A 222 -0.68 -28.91 -12.28
N GLU A 223 -1.88 -29.50 -12.22
CA GLU A 223 -2.79 -29.34 -11.07
C GLU A 223 -2.15 -29.81 -9.77
N LYS A 224 -1.43 -30.94 -9.81
CA LYS A 224 -0.77 -31.50 -8.63
C LYS A 224 0.36 -30.59 -8.16
N GLN A 225 1.24 -30.16 -9.08
CA GLN A 225 2.34 -29.25 -8.75
C GLN A 225 1.82 -27.93 -8.16
N LYS A 226 0.75 -27.38 -8.74
CA LYS A 226 0.12 -26.13 -8.30
C LYS A 226 -0.49 -26.27 -6.91
N GLU A 227 -1.26 -27.33 -6.65
CA GLU A 227 -1.83 -27.59 -5.33
C GLU A 227 -0.77 -27.78 -4.25
N ASP A 228 0.28 -28.56 -4.53
CA ASP A 228 1.36 -28.81 -3.58
C ASP A 228 2.11 -27.53 -3.23
N LEU A 229 2.22 -26.59 -4.16
CA LEU A 229 2.86 -25.30 -3.94
C LEU A 229 1.96 -24.34 -3.15
N ILE A 230 0.68 -24.28 -3.48
CA ILE A 230 -0.31 -23.48 -2.74
C ILE A 230 -0.43 -23.97 -1.30
N LYS A 231 -0.54 -25.28 -1.09
CA LYS A 231 -0.59 -25.89 0.26
C LYS A 231 0.67 -25.56 1.06
N ASP A 232 1.84 -25.62 0.45
CA ASP A 232 3.11 -25.27 1.11
C ASP A 232 3.14 -23.80 1.57
N ILE A 233 2.69 -22.88 0.71
CA ILE A 233 2.62 -21.45 1.03
C ILE A 233 1.57 -21.19 2.11
N GLN A 234 0.39 -21.79 2.01
CA GLN A 234 -0.67 -21.64 3.02
C GLN A 234 -0.24 -22.18 4.37
N ASN A 235 0.41 -23.35 4.40
CA ASN A 235 0.97 -23.93 5.61
C ASN A 235 2.05 -23.03 6.21
N PHE A 236 2.93 -22.45 5.38
CA PHE A 236 3.93 -21.51 5.86
C PHE A 236 3.27 -20.30 6.51
N LEU A 237 2.27 -19.68 5.86
CA LEU A 237 1.57 -18.49 6.32
C LEU A 237 0.63 -18.72 7.52
N ASP A 238 0.40 -19.97 7.92
CA ASP A 238 -0.43 -20.30 9.08
C ASP A 238 0.19 -19.73 10.37
N PRO A 239 -0.57 -18.97 11.18
CA PRO A 239 -0.12 -18.51 12.49
C PRO A 239 0.43 -19.61 13.40
N GLU A 240 -0.08 -20.85 13.32
CA GLU A 240 0.42 -21.98 14.09
C GLU A 240 1.83 -22.38 13.67
N THR A 241 2.09 -22.43 12.35
CA THR A 241 3.41 -22.69 11.80
C THR A 241 4.39 -21.61 12.24
N ARG A 242 4.01 -20.34 12.17
CA ARG A 242 4.84 -19.24 12.68
C ARG A 242 5.23 -19.43 14.14
N HIS A 243 4.27 -19.83 14.99
CA HIS A 243 4.55 -20.10 16.39
C HIS A 243 5.50 -21.29 16.56
N TRP A 244 5.33 -22.35 15.77
CA TRP A 244 6.20 -23.52 15.77
C TRP A 244 7.65 -23.16 15.40
N TYR A 245 7.88 -22.34 14.37
CA TYR A 245 9.22 -21.86 14.00
C TYR A 245 9.88 -21.10 15.15
N SER A 246 9.13 -20.19 15.79
CA SER A 246 9.61 -19.41 16.93
C SER A 246 9.97 -20.28 18.13
N GLN A 247 9.14 -21.28 18.46
CA GLN A 247 9.41 -22.24 19.55
C GLN A 247 10.71 -23.02 19.33
N HIS A 248 11.04 -23.34 18.07
CA HIS A 248 12.23 -24.10 17.72
C HIS A 248 13.45 -23.22 17.41
N SER A 249 13.34 -21.88 17.57
CA SER A 249 14.40 -20.92 17.23
C SER A 249 14.89 -21.05 15.79
N ILE A 250 13.99 -21.40 14.88
CA ILE A 250 14.26 -21.49 13.44
C ILE A 250 13.83 -20.16 12.81
N PRO A 251 14.70 -19.47 12.04
CA PRO A 251 14.33 -18.25 11.35
C PRO A 251 13.11 -18.47 10.47
N TYR A 252 12.08 -17.63 10.64
CA TYR A 252 10.82 -17.77 9.91
C TYR A 252 10.93 -17.16 8.51
N LYS A 253 11.55 -17.94 7.62
CA LYS A 253 11.76 -17.62 6.20
C LYS A 253 11.41 -18.82 5.32
N ARG A 254 10.95 -18.54 4.11
CA ARG A 254 10.67 -19.56 3.08
C ARG A 254 11.11 -19.07 1.71
N GLY A 255 12.01 -19.82 1.07
CA GLY A 255 12.53 -19.51 -0.25
C GLY A 255 12.03 -20.46 -1.34
N TYR A 256 11.57 -19.90 -2.45
CA TYR A 256 11.11 -20.62 -3.63
C TYR A 256 11.98 -20.29 -4.85
N LEU A 257 12.40 -21.31 -5.59
CA LEU A 257 13.06 -21.15 -6.88
C LEU A 257 12.14 -21.61 -8.00
N LEU A 258 11.70 -20.67 -8.83
CA LEU A 258 10.91 -20.95 -10.04
C LEU A 258 11.87 -20.94 -11.23
N HIS A 259 12.07 -22.10 -11.88
CA HIS A 259 13.01 -22.22 -12.99
C HIS A 259 12.35 -22.82 -14.23
N GLY A 260 12.85 -22.48 -15.41
CA GLY A 260 12.39 -23.07 -16.68
C GLY A 260 12.40 -22.05 -17.83
N PRO A 261 12.00 -22.45 -19.05
CA PRO A 261 12.08 -21.59 -20.23
C PRO A 261 11.34 -20.24 -20.08
N PRO A 262 11.73 -19.22 -20.85
CA PRO A 262 11.00 -17.95 -20.86
C PRO A 262 9.56 -18.12 -21.35
N GLY A 263 8.64 -17.31 -20.85
CA GLY A 263 7.23 -17.35 -21.29
C GLY A 263 6.38 -18.46 -20.65
N THR A 264 6.88 -19.17 -19.64
CA THR A 264 6.12 -20.21 -18.92
C THR A 264 5.28 -19.70 -17.75
N GLY A 265 5.37 -18.41 -17.41
CA GLY A 265 4.50 -17.79 -16.40
C GLY A 265 5.09 -17.64 -15.00
N LYS A 266 6.40 -17.83 -14.81
CA LYS A 266 7.10 -17.66 -13.51
C LYS A 266 6.74 -16.36 -12.78
N SER A 267 6.99 -15.18 -13.38
CA SER A 267 6.65 -13.88 -12.76
C SER A 267 5.14 -13.66 -12.59
N SER A 268 4.34 -14.22 -13.49
CA SER A 268 2.87 -14.17 -13.38
C SER A 268 2.36 -14.97 -12.18
N PHE A 269 3.00 -16.09 -11.88
CA PHE A 269 2.71 -16.92 -10.72
C PHE A 269 3.08 -16.19 -9.42
N SER A 270 4.26 -15.56 -9.34
CA SER A 270 4.68 -14.76 -8.18
C SER A 270 3.68 -13.65 -7.85
N LEU A 271 3.19 -12.92 -8.86
CA LEU A 271 2.17 -11.90 -8.67
C LEU A 271 0.83 -12.48 -8.17
N SER A 272 0.48 -13.68 -8.64
CA SER A 272 -0.76 -14.35 -8.22
C SER A 272 -0.68 -14.86 -6.79
N ILE A 273 0.49 -15.35 -6.33
CA ILE A 273 0.73 -15.70 -4.92
C ILE A 273 0.56 -14.49 -4.01
N ALA A 274 1.16 -13.36 -4.38
CA ALA A 274 1.05 -12.12 -3.62
C ALA A 274 -0.41 -11.66 -3.51
N GLY A 275 -1.17 -11.78 -4.60
CA GLY A 275 -2.61 -11.49 -4.62
C GLY A 275 -3.46 -12.43 -3.78
N GLU A 276 -3.19 -13.73 -3.81
CA GLU A 276 -3.92 -14.72 -3.00
C GLU A 276 -3.63 -14.55 -1.50
N SER A 277 -2.40 -14.19 -1.17
CA SER A 277 -1.95 -14.07 0.22
C SER A 277 -2.23 -12.69 0.85
N ASP A 278 -2.84 -11.78 0.09
CA ASP A 278 -3.08 -10.38 0.47
C ASP A 278 -1.79 -9.68 0.96
N MET A 279 -0.71 -9.87 0.20
CA MET A 279 0.61 -9.30 0.47
C MET A 279 1.07 -8.43 -0.70
N ASP A 280 1.84 -7.40 -0.40
CA ASP A 280 2.51 -6.58 -1.43
C ASP A 280 3.74 -7.31 -1.97
N ILE A 281 4.05 -7.05 -3.25
CA ILE A 281 5.19 -7.66 -3.96
C ILE A 281 6.29 -6.63 -4.21
N TYR A 282 7.52 -7.02 -3.87
CA TYR A 282 8.72 -6.22 -3.99
C TYR A 282 9.63 -6.84 -5.04
N VAL A 283 9.73 -6.17 -6.19
CA VAL A 283 10.44 -6.71 -7.36
C VAL A 283 11.83 -6.12 -7.42
N VAL A 284 12.84 -6.98 -7.45
CA VAL A 284 14.25 -6.63 -7.69
C VAL A 284 14.70 -7.29 -8.97
N SER A 285 15.10 -6.45 -9.93
CA SER A 285 15.79 -6.93 -11.12
C SER A 285 17.28 -7.02 -10.78
N ILE A 286 17.84 -8.23 -10.80
CA ILE A 286 19.26 -8.45 -10.50
C ILE A 286 20.18 -7.77 -11.54
N PRO A 287 19.85 -7.76 -12.85
CA PRO A 287 20.58 -6.95 -13.83
C PRO A 287 20.58 -5.47 -13.46
N GLY A 288 21.74 -4.94 -13.05
CA GLY A 288 21.93 -3.53 -12.70
C GLY A 288 21.84 -3.20 -11.21
N ALA A 289 21.60 -4.19 -10.35
CA ALA A 289 21.75 -4.03 -8.90
C ALA A 289 23.21 -4.20 -8.46
N ASN A 290 23.57 -3.64 -7.30
CA ASN A 290 24.86 -3.85 -6.65
C ASN A 290 24.66 -4.39 -5.22
N ASP A 291 25.72 -4.89 -4.60
CA ASP A 291 25.63 -5.53 -3.27
C ASP A 291 25.13 -4.57 -2.18
N GLN A 292 25.57 -3.30 -2.23
CA GLN A 292 25.21 -2.29 -1.23
C GLN A 292 23.73 -1.90 -1.33
N MET A 293 23.25 -1.74 -2.55
CA MET A 293 21.85 -1.48 -2.88
C MET A 293 20.97 -2.65 -2.47
N LEU A 294 21.37 -3.88 -2.77
CA LEU A 294 20.62 -5.06 -2.35
C LEU A 294 20.50 -5.13 -0.82
N LYS A 295 21.59 -4.83 -0.10
CA LYS A 295 21.57 -4.75 1.36
C LYS A 295 20.65 -3.64 1.87
N GLY A 296 20.68 -2.46 1.28
CA GLY A 296 19.81 -1.32 1.63
C GLY A 296 18.33 -1.64 1.38
N LEU A 297 18.03 -2.24 0.23
CA LEU A 297 16.67 -2.66 -0.15
C LEU A 297 16.14 -3.70 0.83
N PHE A 298 16.90 -4.75 1.14
CA PHE A 298 16.44 -5.78 2.07
C PHE A 298 16.29 -5.27 3.50
N ALA A 299 17.08 -4.26 3.92
CA ALA A 299 16.92 -3.62 5.22
C ALA A 299 15.66 -2.74 5.31
N GLY A 300 15.24 -2.13 4.18
CA GLY A 300 14.07 -1.25 4.09
C GLY A 300 12.74 -1.95 3.74
N LEU A 301 12.74 -3.28 3.62
CA LEU A 301 11.54 -4.06 3.38
C LEU A 301 10.66 -4.12 4.65
N PRO A 302 9.32 -4.14 4.51
CA PRO A 302 8.42 -4.36 5.63
C PRO A 302 8.26 -5.85 5.98
N ASP A 303 7.68 -6.12 7.14
CA ASP A 303 7.24 -7.46 7.53
C ASP A 303 6.06 -7.91 6.66
N ARG A 304 5.88 -9.23 6.51
CA ARG A 304 4.78 -9.84 5.74
C ARG A 304 4.68 -9.34 4.30
N CYS A 305 5.75 -9.55 3.53
CA CYS A 305 5.79 -9.23 2.11
C CYS A 305 6.31 -10.39 1.24
N VAL A 306 6.04 -10.32 -0.06
CA VAL A 306 6.62 -11.21 -1.07
C VAL A 306 7.76 -10.49 -1.77
N VAL A 307 8.97 -11.04 -1.72
CA VAL A 307 10.14 -10.52 -2.45
C VAL A 307 10.33 -11.36 -3.70
N LEU A 308 10.37 -10.70 -4.86
CA LEU A 308 10.64 -11.32 -6.16
C LEU A 308 12.01 -10.89 -6.66
N LEU A 309 12.95 -11.82 -6.72
CA LEU A 309 14.24 -11.64 -7.39
C LEU A 309 14.14 -12.19 -8.82
N GLU A 310 14.12 -11.31 -9.81
CA GLU A 310 14.04 -11.71 -11.21
C GLU A 310 15.42 -11.96 -11.83
N ASP A 311 15.50 -13.01 -12.65
CA ASP A 311 16.67 -13.38 -13.47
C ASP A 311 17.98 -13.51 -12.66
N ILE A 312 17.94 -14.31 -11.59
CA ILE A 312 19.08 -14.50 -10.68
C ILE A 312 20.33 -15.12 -11.35
N ASP A 313 20.18 -15.77 -12.51
CA ASP A 313 21.31 -16.28 -13.29
C ASP A 313 22.20 -15.18 -13.88
N ALA A 314 21.69 -13.94 -13.98
CA ALA A 314 22.49 -12.79 -14.38
C ALA A 314 23.57 -12.40 -13.35
N ALA A 315 23.33 -12.62 -12.05
CA ALA A 315 24.33 -12.37 -11.01
C ALA A 315 25.53 -13.33 -11.11
N GLY A 316 25.30 -14.60 -11.47
CA GLY A 316 26.37 -15.59 -11.65
C GLY A 316 27.22 -15.33 -12.89
N ALA A 317 26.60 -14.89 -13.99
CA ALA A 317 27.29 -14.61 -15.26
C ALA A 317 28.19 -13.35 -15.22
N ALA A 318 27.89 -12.40 -14.33
CA ALA A 318 28.76 -11.24 -14.09
C ALA A 318 30.12 -11.65 -13.50
N CYS A 319 30.16 -12.72 -12.70
CA CYS A 319 31.41 -13.23 -12.12
C CYS A 319 32.30 -13.96 -13.14
N SER A 320 31.75 -14.59 -14.18
CA SER A 320 32.54 -15.33 -15.18
C SER A 320 33.19 -14.43 -16.25
N ARG A 321 32.82 -13.15 -16.32
CA ARG A 321 33.47 -12.17 -17.22
C ARG A 321 34.71 -11.52 -16.60
N ASP A 322 34.82 -11.55 -15.27
CA ASP A 322 35.95 -10.95 -14.56
C ASP A 322 37.15 -11.91 -14.39
N SER A 323 37.06 -13.16 -14.88
CA SER A 323 38.17 -14.13 -14.82
C SER A 323 39.05 -14.18 -16.07
N HIS A 324 38.88 -13.24 -17.03
CA HIS A 324 39.67 -13.23 -18.29
C HIS A 324 40.22 -11.88 -18.75
N SER A 325 40.18 -10.82 -17.93
CA SER A 325 41.02 -9.64 -18.19
C SER A 325 42.36 -9.81 -17.48
N GLU A 326 43.29 -10.48 -18.17
CA GLU A 326 44.69 -10.56 -17.76
C GLU A 326 45.31 -9.16 -17.62
N ASP A 327 46.13 -9.09 -16.58
CA ASP A 327 46.98 -7.98 -16.14
C ASP A 327 47.51 -7.08 -17.26
N SER A 328 47.11 -5.81 -17.21
CA SER A 328 47.93 -4.72 -17.73
C SER A 328 48.09 -3.68 -16.62
N ASP A 329 49.24 -3.75 -15.97
CA ASP A 329 49.73 -2.78 -15.00
C ASP A 329 49.59 -1.35 -15.55
N SER A 330 48.66 -0.59 -14.99
CA SER A 330 48.75 0.87 -14.99
C SER A 330 48.22 1.41 -13.67
N ASP A 331 49.17 1.96 -12.94
CA ASP A 331 49.10 2.63 -11.65
C ASP A 331 48.12 3.82 -11.70
N THR A 332 46.84 3.57 -11.43
CA THR A 332 45.86 4.61 -11.06
C THR A 332 44.87 4.08 -10.02
N ASP A 333 44.78 4.80 -8.90
CA ASP A 333 44.07 4.46 -7.66
C ASP A 333 42.53 4.52 -7.78
N THR A 334 41.96 4.12 -8.91
CA THR A 334 40.52 3.97 -9.11
C THR A 334 40.19 2.51 -9.35
N ARG A 335 40.11 1.74 -8.24
CA ARG A 335 39.54 0.39 -8.23
C ARG A 335 38.24 0.41 -9.04
N PRO A 336 38.06 -0.44 -10.07
CA PRO A 336 36.79 -0.53 -10.76
C PRO A 336 35.74 -0.97 -9.74
N GLN A 337 34.80 -0.07 -9.40
CA GLN A 337 33.67 -0.46 -8.56
C GLN A 337 32.98 -1.63 -9.22
N ARG A 338 32.94 -2.78 -8.53
CA ARG A 338 32.22 -3.98 -8.97
C ARG A 338 30.79 -3.59 -9.32
N ARG A 339 30.48 -3.52 -10.63
CA ARG A 339 29.24 -2.90 -11.14
C ARG A 339 28.02 -3.83 -11.09
N GLY A 340 28.16 -5.04 -10.53
CA GLY A 340 27.07 -6.02 -10.46
C GLY A 340 27.00 -6.70 -9.09
N VAL A 341 25.84 -7.28 -8.81
CA VAL A 341 25.62 -8.15 -7.64
C VAL A 341 26.60 -9.31 -7.69
N THR A 342 27.39 -9.48 -6.64
CA THR A 342 28.22 -10.68 -6.46
C THR A 342 27.38 -11.78 -5.83
N LEU A 343 27.69 -13.05 -6.15
CA LEU A 343 27.05 -14.18 -5.50
C LEU A 343 27.18 -14.09 -3.97
N SER A 344 28.38 -13.78 -3.46
CA SER A 344 28.61 -13.61 -2.02
C SER A 344 27.75 -12.48 -1.41
N GLY A 345 27.56 -11.37 -2.13
CA GLY A 345 26.67 -10.29 -1.72
C GLY A 345 25.23 -10.74 -1.59
N LEU A 346 24.71 -11.45 -2.61
CA LEU A 346 23.38 -12.04 -2.57
C LEU A 346 23.23 -13.04 -1.40
N LEU A 347 24.18 -13.96 -1.23
CA LEU A 347 24.13 -14.95 -0.14
C LEU A 347 24.13 -14.31 1.24
N ASN A 348 24.91 -13.24 1.44
CA ASN A 348 24.96 -12.50 2.70
C ASN A 348 23.64 -11.80 3.02
N VAL A 349 22.87 -11.39 2.01
CA VAL A 349 21.56 -10.77 2.21
C VAL A 349 20.50 -11.82 2.59
N LEU A 350 20.56 -12.99 1.95
CA LEU A 350 19.59 -14.08 2.16
C LEU A 350 19.78 -14.83 3.49
N ASP A 351 21.02 -14.91 3.96
CA ASP A 351 21.39 -15.80 5.08
C ASP A 351 22.29 -15.11 6.10
N GLY A 352 22.47 -13.80 6.00
CA GLY A 352 23.22 -13.03 6.97
C GLY A 352 22.53 -13.01 8.33
N VAL A 353 23.32 -12.81 9.38
CA VAL A 353 22.85 -12.69 10.77
C VAL A 353 21.84 -11.53 10.96
N ALA A 354 21.85 -10.55 10.05
CA ALA A 354 20.92 -9.43 10.01
C ALA A 354 19.79 -9.60 8.99
N SER A 355 19.59 -10.81 8.44
CA SER A 355 18.50 -11.07 7.49
C SER A 355 17.16 -10.98 8.21
N GLN A 356 16.22 -10.26 7.60
CA GLN A 356 14.91 -10.00 8.18
C GLN A 356 13.96 -11.19 7.92
N GLU A 357 13.17 -11.54 8.92
CA GLU A 357 12.24 -12.68 8.90
C GLU A 357 10.83 -12.28 8.42
N ASP A 358 9.88 -13.22 8.41
CA ASP A 358 8.45 -13.00 8.13
C ASP A 358 8.14 -12.64 6.67
N ARG A 359 8.83 -13.30 5.73
CA ARG A 359 8.75 -13.02 4.30
C ARG A 359 8.79 -14.27 3.44
N ILE A 360 8.13 -14.19 2.30
CA ILE A 360 8.24 -15.17 1.23
C ILE A 360 9.21 -14.64 0.18
N LEU A 361 10.25 -15.41 -0.10
CA LEU A 361 11.22 -15.10 -1.13
C LEU A 361 10.97 -15.98 -2.35
N ILE A 362 10.78 -15.35 -3.51
CA ILE A 362 10.62 -16.04 -4.80
C ILE A 362 11.75 -15.59 -5.72
N MET A 363 12.52 -16.55 -6.21
CA MET A 363 13.55 -16.31 -7.21
C MET A 363 13.11 -16.90 -8.54
N THR A 364 13.39 -16.20 -9.64
CA THR A 364 13.15 -16.73 -10.99
C THR A 364 14.45 -16.87 -11.76
N THR A 365 14.57 -17.95 -12.53
CA THR A 365 15.68 -18.14 -13.47
C THR A 365 15.20 -18.82 -14.75
N ASN A 366 15.84 -18.50 -15.86
CA ASN A 366 15.66 -19.25 -17.11
C ASN A 366 16.70 -20.36 -17.29
N HIS A 367 17.78 -20.33 -16.51
CA HIS A 367 18.97 -21.16 -16.65
C HIS A 367 19.41 -21.74 -15.29
N PRO A 368 18.68 -22.72 -14.75
CA PRO A 368 19.02 -23.33 -13.45
C PRO A 368 20.43 -23.92 -13.43
N GLU A 369 20.98 -24.34 -14.58
CA GLU A 369 22.33 -24.88 -14.74
C GLU A 369 23.43 -23.85 -14.46
N LYS A 370 23.14 -22.55 -14.53
CA LYS A 370 24.09 -21.47 -14.26
C LYS A 370 24.11 -21.05 -12.79
N LEU A 371 23.21 -21.60 -11.97
CA LEU A 371 23.10 -21.25 -10.57
C LEU A 371 24.13 -22.00 -9.72
N ASP A 372 24.72 -21.29 -8.77
CA ASP A 372 25.63 -21.88 -7.80
C ASP A 372 24.86 -22.75 -6.80
N ARG A 373 25.40 -23.94 -6.50
CA ARG A 373 24.85 -24.87 -5.48
C ARG A 373 24.80 -24.27 -4.08
N ALA A 374 25.51 -23.18 -3.82
CA ALA A 374 25.42 -22.43 -2.56
C ALA A 374 24.06 -21.73 -2.39
N LEU A 375 23.34 -21.40 -3.48
CA LEU A 375 22.01 -20.81 -3.42
C LEU A 375 20.94 -21.86 -3.09
N THR A 376 21.07 -23.09 -3.61
CA THR A 376 20.08 -24.18 -3.46
C THR A 376 20.13 -24.89 -2.11
N ARG A 377 20.87 -24.36 -1.14
CA ARG A 377 20.94 -24.94 0.21
C ARG A 377 19.63 -24.67 0.98
N PRO A 378 19.11 -25.65 1.74
CA PRO A 378 17.96 -25.45 2.62
C PRO A 378 18.16 -24.27 3.57
N GLY A 379 17.10 -23.48 3.79
CA GLY A 379 17.16 -22.20 4.51
C GLY A 379 17.42 -20.98 3.61
N ARG A 380 17.77 -21.18 2.33
CA ARG A 380 17.83 -20.13 1.30
C ARG A 380 16.79 -20.37 0.22
N ILE A 381 16.83 -21.58 -0.35
CA ILE A 381 15.84 -22.10 -1.28
C ILE A 381 15.36 -23.41 -0.67
N ASP A 382 14.09 -23.45 -0.27
CA ASP A 382 13.48 -24.59 0.39
C ASP A 382 12.67 -25.45 -0.59
N LYS A 383 12.15 -24.84 -1.65
CA LYS A 383 11.35 -25.54 -2.68
C LYS A 383 11.71 -25.06 -4.08
N GLU A 384 12.10 -26.01 -4.92
CA GLU A 384 12.35 -25.78 -6.35
C GLU A 384 11.15 -26.22 -7.18
N VAL A 385 10.76 -25.40 -8.14
CA VAL A 385 9.58 -25.59 -8.98
C VAL A 385 9.96 -25.38 -10.44
N GLU A 386 9.92 -26.46 -11.20
CA GLU A 386 10.16 -26.41 -12.64
C GLU A 386 8.89 -25.99 -13.40
N PHE A 387 9.02 -24.94 -14.21
CA PHE A 387 8.00 -24.46 -15.14
C PHE A 387 8.35 -24.96 -16.54
N GLN A 388 7.72 -26.06 -16.94
CA GLN A 388 7.97 -26.71 -18.21
C GLN A 388 7.23 -26.05 -19.38
N LEU A 389 7.61 -26.43 -20.60
CA LEU A 389 6.84 -26.10 -21.80
C LEU A 389 5.47 -26.78 -21.77
N ALA A 390 4.53 -26.33 -22.61
CA ALA A 390 3.15 -26.77 -22.53
C ALA A 390 3.01 -28.26 -22.89
N SER A 391 2.53 -29.05 -21.91
CA SER A 391 2.07 -30.43 -22.13
C SER A 391 0.68 -30.43 -22.75
N ARG A 392 0.22 -31.56 -23.29
CA ARG A 392 -1.13 -31.67 -23.86
C ARG A 392 -2.24 -31.24 -22.89
N GLY A 393 -2.12 -31.59 -21.61
CA GLY A 393 -3.06 -31.14 -20.57
C GLY A 393 -3.07 -29.61 -20.44
N ILE A 394 -1.90 -29.00 -20.30
CA ILE A 394 -1.76 -27.53 -20.21
C ILE A 394 -2.32 -26.84 -21.46
N ILE A 395 -2.10 -27.40 -22.65
CA ILE A 395 -2.63 -26.84 -23.91
C ILE A 395 -4.16 -26.85 -23.89
N LYS A 396 -4.76 -27.97 -23.46
CA LYS A 396 -6.21 -28.10 -23.28
C LYS A 396 -6.73 -27.05 -22.29
N ASP A 397 -6.09 -26.93 -21.14
CA ASP A 397 -6.48 -25.99 -20.09
C ASP A 397 -6.36 -24.53 -20.55
N ILE A 398 -5.33 -24.18 -21.32
CA ILE A 398 -5.17 -22.86 -21.94
C ILE A 398 -6.34 -22.57 -22.88
N PHE A 399 -6.70 -23.53 -23.74
CA PHE A 399 -7.83 -23.37 -24.66
C PHE A 399 -9.15 -23.18 -23.90
N CYS A 400 -9.43 -24.05 -22.92
CA CYS A 400 -10.61 -23.97 -22.07
C CYS A 400 -10.65 -22.66 -21.25
N PHE A 401 -9.51 -22.18 -20.75
CA PHE A 401 -9.42 -20.91 -20.03
C PHE A 401 -9.76 -19.71 -20.92
N MET A 402 -9.25 -19.70 -22.16
CA MET A 402 -9.42 -18.60 -23.11
C MET A 402 -10.85 -18.54 -23.66
N PHE A 403 -11.44 -19.69 -24.02
CA PHE A 403 -12.76 -19.75 -24.66
C PHE A 403 -13.91 -20.09 -23.71
N GLY A 404 -13.65 -20.75 -22.58
CA GLY A 404 -14.70 -21.11 -21.61
C GLY A 404 -15.36 -19.91 -20.91
N GLN A 405 -14.71 -18.74 -20.90
CA GLN A 405 -15.35 -17.49 -20.44
C GLN A 405 -16.39 -16.94 -21.44
N LEU A 406 -16.26 -17.24 -22.73
CA LEU A 406 -17.25 -16.85 -23.74
C LEU A 406 -18.56 -17.64 -23.55
N GLU A 407 -18.47 -18.93 -23.24
CA GLU A 407 -19.64 -19.76 -22.94
C GLU A 407 -20.41 -19.27 -21.73
N LYS A 408 -19.74 -18.94 -20.61
CA LYS A 408 -20.42 -18.44 -19.41
C LYS A 408 -21.20 -17.14 -19.66
N LYS A 409 -20.74 -16.28 -20.60
CA LYS A 409 -21.48 -15.08 -21.02
C LYS A 409 -22.65 -15.38 -21.96
N ILE A 410 -22.50 -16.36 -22.85
CA ILE A 410 -23.56 -16.77 -23.79
C ILE A 410 -24.69 -17.48 -23.03
N VAL A 411 -24.36 -18.36 -22.08
CA VAL A 411 -25.31 -19.12 -21.25
C VAL A 411 -26.15 -18.23 -20.31
N GLN A 412 -25.66 -17.04 -19.93
CA GLN A 412 -26.49 -16.09 -19.16
C GLN A 412 -27.59 -15.42 -20.00
N VAL A 413 -27.49 -15.45 -21.34
CA VAL A 413 -28.45 -14.82 -22.26
C VAL A 413 -29.47 -15.83 -22.79
N SER A 414 -29.13 -17.12 -22.85
CA SER A 414 -30.06 -18.19 -23.25
C SER A 414 -30.20 -19.22 -22.14
N GLN A 415 -31.41 -19.38 -21.59
CA GLN A 415 -31.76 -20.52 -20.74
C GLN A 415 -31.73 -21.80 -21.59
N GLN A 416 -30.55 -22.38 -21.81
CA GLN A 416 -30.42 -23.74 -22.31
C GLN A 416 -29.12 -24.38 -21.82
N LYS A 417 -29.30 -25.54 -21.21
CA LYS A 417 -28.34 -26.33 -20.47
C LYS A 417 -27.65 -27.31 -21.43
N VAL A 418 -26.69 -26.84 -22.22
CA VAL A 418 -25.78 -27.68 -23.04
C VAL A 418 -24.45 -26.91 -23.18
N CYS A 419 -23.34 -27.64 -23.33
CA CYS A 419 -22.08 -27.20 -23.98
C CYS A 419 -20.74 -27.21 -23.20
N ASN A 420 -20.61 -27.77 -21.98
CA ASN A 420 -19.23 -28.03 -21.48
C ASN A 420 -18.45 -29.00 -22.39
N GLY A 421 -19.14 -29.92 -23.08
CA GLY A 421 -18.49 -30.93 -23.93
C GLY A 421 -17.99 -30.44 -25.30
N GLU A 422 -18.52 -29.33 -25.84
CA GLU A 422 -18.12 -28.85 -27.17
C GLU A 422 -16.75 -28.17 -27.13
N ILE A 423 -16.52 -27.27 -26.17
CA ILE A 423 -15.19 -26.67 -25.97
C ILE A 423 -14.17 -27.72 -25.52
N GLU A 424 -14.53 -28.66 -24.66
CA GLU A 424 -13.61 -29.73 -24.26
C GLU A 424 -13.17 -30.58 -25.47
N SER A 425 -14.11 -30.96 -26.35
CA SER A 425 -13.80 -31.67 -27.59
C SER A 425 -12.93 -30.84 -28.54
N GLN A 426 -13.20 -29.54 -28.66
CA GLN A 426 -12.40 -28.61 -29.46
C GLN A 426 -11.00 -28.42 -28.89
N ALA A 427 -10.86 -28.38 -27.56
CA ALA A 427 -9.60 -28.29 -26.86
C ALA A 427 -8.76 -29.56 -27.07
N ASP A 428 -9.40 -30.74 -27.08
CA ASP A 428 -8.74 -32.01 -27.40
C ASP A 428 -8.25 -32.04 -28.86
N GLU A 429 -9.07 -31.57 -29.82
CA GLU A 429 -8.65 -31.45 -31.22
C GLU A 429 -7.47 -30.47 -31.39
N PHE A 430 -7.53 -29.33 -30.69
CA PHE A 430 -6.46 -28.32 -30.70
C PHE A 430 -5.15 -28.87 -30.11
N ALA A 431 -5.23 -29.52 -28.94
CA ALA A 431 -4.09 -30.13 -28.27
C ALA A 431 -3.49 -31.30 -29.07
N ALA A 432 -4.28 -31.99 -29.90
CA ALA A 432 -3.78 -33.02 -30.80
C ALA A 432 -2.91 -32.47 -31.95
N LYS A 433 -3.18 -31.24 -32.42
CA LYS A 433 -2.44 -30.58 -33.52
C LYS A 433 -1.11 -29.96 -33.09
N ILE A 434 -0.91 -29.72 -31.80
CA ILE A 434 0.29 -29.08 -31.26
C ILE A 434 1.24 -30.17 -30.71
N PRO A 435 2.53 -30.17 -31.10
CA PRO A 435 3.51 -31.08 -30.53
C PRO A 435 3.79 -30.73 -29.06
N GLU A 436 3.85 -31.78 -28.23
CA GLU A 436 4.09 -31.67 -26.79
C GLU A 436 5.45 -31.05 -26.48
N SER A 437 5.50 -30.20 -25.43
CA SER A 437 6.74 -29.64 -24.87
C SER A 437 7.62 -28.89 -25.88
N LYS A 438 7.02 -28.29 -26.93
CA LYS A 438 7.72 -27.45 -27.92
C LYS A 438 7.39 -25.96 -27.82
N PHE A 439 6.25 -25.63 -27.23
CA PHE A 439 5.75 -24.26 -27.16
C PHE A 439 5.56 -23.84 -25.71
N SER A 440 5.82 -22.57 -25.42
CA SER A 440 5.54 -22.00 -24.11
C SER A 440 4.04 -21.65 -24.00
N PRO A 441 3.46 -21.70 -22.79
CA PRO A 441 2.11 -21.20 -22.54
C PRO A 441 1.85 -19.79 -23.11
N ALA A 442 2.84 -18.88 -23.04
CA ALA A 442 2.71 -17.54 -23.59
C ALA A 442 2.59 -17.52 -25.13
N GLU A 443 3.34 -18.37 -25.85
CA GLU A 443 3.24 -18.48 -27.31
C GLU A 443 1.84 -18.95 -27.73
N ILE A 444 1.31 -19.96 -27.04
CA ILE A 444 -0.02 -20.52 -27.31
C ILE A 444 -1.11 -19.49 -26.98
N MET A 445 -1.03 -18.84 -25.82
CA MET A 445 -1.99 -17.77 -25.46
C MET A 445 -1.95 -16.62 -26.48
N SER A 446 -0.76 -16.21 -26.93
CA SER A 446 -0.60 -15.16 -27.95
C SER A 446 -1.29 -15.53 -29.27
N TYR A 447 -1.16 -16.79 -29.70
CA TYR A 447 -1.87 -17.30 -30.88
C TYR A 447 -3.39 -17.27 -30.69
N LEU A 448 -3.90 -17.79 -29.56
CA LEU A 448 -5.34 -17.84 -29.28
C LEU A 448 -5.96 -16.45 -29.15
N LEU A 449 -5.19 -15.44 -28.71
CA LEU A 449 -5.65 -14.05 -28.65
C LEU A 449 -6.01 -13.48 -30.04
N LEU A 450 -5.35 -13.93 -31.11
CA LEU A 450 -5.68 -13.51 -32.49
C LEU A 450 -7.06 -14.01 -32.94
N TYR A 451 -7.55 -15.08 -32.33
CA TYR A 451 -8.81 -15.75 -32.66
C TYR A 451 -9.84 -15.66 -31.53
N ARG A 452 -9.77 -14.61 -30.70
CA ARG A 452 -10.57 -14.45 -29.48
C ARG A 452 -12.08 -14.70 -29.65
N SER A 453 -12.65 -14.43 -30.82
CA SER A 453 -14.08 -14.59 -31.09
C SER A 453 -14.47 -15.87 -31.84
N CYS A 454 -13.50 -16.66 -32.34
CA CYS A 454 -13.78 -17.83 -33.19
C CYS A 454 -12.82 -18.99 -32.89
N PRO A 455 -13.19 -19.93 -31.99
CA PRO A 455 -12.35 -21.08 -31.65
C PRO A 455 -12.13 -22.02 -32.84
N ALA A 456 -13.14 -22.22 -33.69
CA ALA A 456 -13.03 -23.08 -34.87
C ALA A 456 -11.95 -22.60 -35.86
N ALA A 457 -11.86 -21.28 -36.09
CA ALA A 457 -10.82 -20.71 -36.95
C ALA A 457 -9.41 -20.87 -36.38
N ALA A 458 -9.27 -20.87 -35.05
CA ALA A 458 -7.99 -21.15 -34.39
C ALA A 458 -7.56 -22.61 -34.62
N ILE A 459 -8.50 -23.56 -34.61
CA ILE A 459 -8.22 -24.98 -34.82
C ILE A 459 -7.85 -25.27 -36.28
N GLU A 460 -8.50 -24.62 -37.24
CA GLU A 460 -8.21 -24.77 -38.68
C GLU A 460 -6.81 -24.25 -39.03
N LYS A 461 -6.46 -23.06 -38.53
CA LYS A 461 -5.18 -22.40 -38.85
C LYS A 461 -4.02 -22.81 -37.94
N CYS A 462 -4.26 -23.69 -36.96
CA CYS A 462 -3.26 -24.11 -35.99
C CYS A 462 -2.05 -24.78 -36.66
N GLY A 463 -2.29 -25.69 -37.62
CA GLY A 463 -1.20 -26.42 -38.30
C GLY A 463 -0.21 -25.49 -39.02
N GLN A 464 -0.73 -24.50 -39.75
CA GLN A 464 0.12 -23.51 -40.44
C GLN A 464 0.97 -22.68 -39.46
N TRP A 465 0.40 -22.34 -38.30
CA TRP A 465 1.10 -21.59 -37.27
C TRP A 465 2.20 -22.41 -36.59
N VAL A 466 1.91 -23.67 -36.26
CA VAL A 466 2.89 -24.62 -35.68
C VAL A 466 4.09 -24.78 -36.61
N ASP A 467 3.84 -25.03 -37.90
CA ASP A 467 4.90 -25.22 -38.89
C ASP A 467 5.74 -23.95 -39.09
N GLY A 468 5.10 -22.78 -39.09
CA GLY A 468 5.77 -21.49 -39.22
C GLY A 468 6.74 -21.22 -38.06
N LEU A 469 6.27 -21.38 -36.82
CA LEU A 469 7.10 -21.15 -35.63
C LEU A 469 8.19 -22.19 -35.45
N LEU A 470 7.93 -23.47 -35.78
CA LEU A 470 8.97 -24.50 -35.73
C LEU A 470 10.12 -24.18 -36.68
N LYS A 471 9.82 -23.72 -37.91
CA LYS A 471 10.84 -23.26 -38.87
C LYS A 471 11.62 -22.07 -38.35
N GLU A 472 10.96 -21.10 -37.71
CA GLU A 472 11.63 -19.94 -37.12
C GLU A 472 12.55 -20.34 -35.96
N LYS A 473 12.09 -21.24 -35.07
CA LYS A 473 12.90 -21.76 -33.96
C LYS A 473 14.11 -22.54 -34.46
N GLN A 474 13.94 -23.41 -35.47
CA GLN A 474 15.04 -24.13 -36.10
C GLN A 474 16.05 -23.18 -36.74
N ALA A 475 15.58 -22.16 -37.46
CA ALA A 475 16.47 -21.15 -38.05
C ALA A 475 17.26 -20.37 -36.98
N LYS A 476 16.63 -20.05 -35.84
CA LYS A 476 17.30 -19.39 -34.70
C LYS A 476 18.33 -20.31 -34.03
N GLU A 477 18.00 -21.58 -33.81
CA GLU A 477 18.96 -22.56 -33.27
C GLU A 477 20.15 -22.77 -34.20
N ASP A 478 19.91 -22.87 -35.50
CA ASP A 478 20.95 -23.03 -36.51
C ASP A 478 21.84 -21.77 -36.60
N ALA A 479 21.25 -20.58 -36.50
CA ALA A 479 21.98 -19.32 -36.43
C ALA A 479 22.86 -19.24 -35.16
N LEU A 480 22.34 -19.67 -34.00
CA LEU A 480 23.08 -19.70 -32.74
C LEU A 480 24.26 -20.68 -32.81
N LYS A 481 24.04 -21.88 -33.37
CA LYS A 481 25.09 -22.89 -33.59
C LYS A 481 26.15 -22.42 -34.59
N ARG A 482 25.77 -21.65 -35.63
CA ARG A 482 26.71 -21.03 -36.57
C ARG A 482 27.51 -19.91 -35.93
N GLY A 483 26.89 -19.08 -35.09
CA GLY A 483 27.57 -18.02 -34.32
C GLY A 483 28.60 -18.56 -33.33
N MET A 484 28.34 -19.70 -32.69
CA MET A 484 29.30 -20.37 -31.80
C MET A 484 30.49 -21.02 -32.54
N ARG A 485 30.40 -21.26 -33.85
CA ARG A 485 31.49 -21.85 -34.66
C ARG A 485 32.46 -20.82 -35.25
N ASN A 486 32.13 -19.53 -35.20
CA ASN A 486 33.03 -18.45 -35.61
C ASN A 486 33.39 -17.54 -34.43
N PRO A 487 34.25 -17.97 -33.50
CA PRO A 487 35.04 -17.04 -32.72
C PRO A 487 36.22 -16.61 -33.60
N SER A 488 36.06 -15.51 -34.33
CA SER A 488 37.17 -14.80 -34.98
C SER A 488 37.98 -14.03 -33.95
#